data_AF-A0A2V5TP39-F1
#
_entry.id   AF-A0A2V5TP39-F1
#
_cell.length_a   1.000
_cell.length_b   1.000
_cell.length_c   1.000
_cell.angle_alpha   90.00
_cell.angle_beta   90.00
_cell.angle_gamma   90.00
#
_symmetry.space_group_name_H-M   'P 1'
#
loop_
_entity.id
_entity.type
_entity.pdbx_description
1 polymer ?
#
loop_
_entity_poly.entity_id
_entity_poly.type
_entity_poly.pdbx_seq_one_letter_code
_entity_poly.pdbx_strand_id
1 'polypeptide(L)'
;MEVVQVGNFEASYVPTVNDFSRLDERFRLPPGTWNKLPAYRSYGFAVFKLKSGAATIHPMAFSFPRAETSSLFFPTVHIHDGQVHPKAEFDHTLYCQSGADEEFALNRWTESERPANAFVAIGKTNGLVDGERHCYMRGLQGKLANLDTFLKRV
;
A
#
# COMPACT_ATOMS: atom_id res chain seq x y z
N MET A 1 -0.01 17.88 -12.41
CA MET A 1 -0.83 16.65 -12.44
C MET A 1 -2.23 17.01 -11.97
N GLU A 2 -3.25 16.26 -12.37
CA GLU A 2 -4.60 16.46 -11.82
C GLU A 2 -4.60 16.09 -10.32
N VAL A 3 -5.19 16.95 -9.50
CA VAL A 3 -5.37 16.71 -8.06
C VAL A 3 -6.83 16.34 -7.82
N VAL A 4 -7.05 15.18 -7.23
CA VAL A 4 -8.35 14.62 -6.87
C VAL A 4 -8.59 14.80 -5.37
N GLN A 5 -9.80 15.22 -5.01
CA GLN A 5 -10.20 15.37 -3.62
C GLN A 5 -10.84 14.07 -3.14
N VAL A 6 -10.22 13.40 -2.16
CA VAL A 6 -10.68 12.11 -1.62
C VAL A 6 -10.96 12.28 -0.14
N GLY A 7 -12.17 12.72 0.20
CA GLY A 7 -12.55 13.07 1.56
C GLY A 7 -11.57 14.09 2.17
N ASN A 8 -10.83 13.66 3.19
CA ASN A 8 -9.84 14.49 3.90
C ASN A 8 -8.44 14.49 3.25
N PHE A 9 -8.28 13.89 2.07
CA PHE A 9 -7.00 13.83 1.36
C PHE A 9 -7.03 14.64 0.05
N GLU A 10 -5.89 15.22 -0.29
CA GLU A 10 -5.55 15.67 -1.64
C GLU A 10 -4.69 14.57 -2.28
N ALA A 11 -5.13 14.00 -3.40
CA ALA A 11 -4.49 12.87 -4.05
C ALA A 11 -4.15 13.18 -5.52
N SER A 12 -3.13 12.52 -6.05
CA SER A 12 -2.74 12.57 -7.46
C SER A 12 -2.18 11.21 -7.86
N TYR A 13 -2.33 10.84 -9.12
CA TYR A 13 -1.63 9.69 -9.70
C TYR A 13 -0.41 10.16 -10.50
N VAL A 14 0.71 9.49 -10.31
CA VAL A 14 1.96 9.72 -11.03
C VAL A 14 2.27 8.48 -11.86
N PRO A 15 2.14 8.52 -13.19
CA PRO A 15 2.31 7.32 -14.03
C PRO A 15 3.73 6.76 -14.03
N THR A 16 4.75 7.63 -13.96
CA THR A 16 6.17 7.21 -13.99
C THR A 16 7.03 8.04 -13.03
N VAL A 17 8.23 7.56 -12.69
CA VAL A 17 9.19 8.34 -11.89
C VAL A 17 9.47 9.74 -12.47
N ASN A 18 9.54 9.87 -13.80
CA ASN A 18 9.80 11.16 -14.46
C ASN A 18 8.68 12.18 -14.25
N ASP A 19 7.46 11.68 -14.05
CA ASP A 19 6.25 12.48 -13.89
C ASP A 19 6.13 13.12 -12.49
N PHE A 20 6.98 12.76 -11.51
CA PHE A 20 7.04 13.44 -10.21
C PHE A 20 7.32 14.94 -10.36
N SER A 21 8.07 15.33 -11.38
CA SER A 21 8.34 16.74 -11.71
C SER A 21 7.08 17.55 -12.01
N ARG A 22 5.96 16.89 -12.35
CA ARG A 22 4.66 17.51 -12.66
C ARG A 22 3.75 17.61 -11.43
N LEU A 23 4.14 17.07 -10.28
CA LEU A 23 3.41 17.25 -9.02
C LEU A 23 3.61 18.67 -8.48
N ASP A 24 2.71 19.12 -7.62
CA ASP A 24 2.97 20.27 -6.76
C ASP A 24 4.18 19.98 -5.86
N GLU A 25 5.04 20.98 -5.61
CA GLU A 25 6.29 20.83 -4.87
C GLU A 25 6.11 20.22 -3.49
N ARG A 26 4.95 20.44 -2.84
CA ARG A 26 4.60 19.87 -1.53
C ARG A 26 4.50 18.33 -1.54
N PHE A 27 4.46 17.71 -2.71
CA PHE A 27 4.38 16.26 -2.93
C PHE A 27 5.63 15.68 -3.60
N ARG A 28 6.63 16.51 -3.92
CA ARG A 28 7.84 16.05 -4.59
C ARG A 28 8.85 15.51 -3.57
N LEU A 29 9.54 14.44 -3.96
CA LEU A 29 10.75 14.00 -3.28
C LEU A 29 11.96 14.81 -3.80
N PRO A 30 13.04 14.91 -3.01
CA PRO A 30 14.28 15.54 -3.48
C PRO A 30 14.79 14.94 -4.80
N PRO A 31 15.43 15.75 -5.66
CA PRO A 31 16.00 15.26 -6.92
C PRO A 31 16.95 14.08 -6.67
N GLY A 32 16.85 13.05 -7.52
CA GLY A 32 17.71 11.86 -7.45
C GLY A 32 17.35 10.85 -6.37
N THR A 33 16.34 11.08 -5.52
CA THR A 33 15.87 10.06 -4.54
C THR A 33 15.49 8.75 -5.23
N TRP A 34 14.78 8.81 -6.36
CA TRP A 34 14.40 7.62 -7.14
C TRP A 34 15.57 6.87 -7.78
N ASN A 35 16.72 7.52 -8.01
CA ASN A 35 17.91 6.85 -8.53
C ASN A 35 18.48 5.81 -7.55
N LYS A 36 18.15 5.95 -6.25
CA LYS A 36 18.53 5.01 -5.19
C LYS A 36 17.61 3.79 -5.13
N LEU A 37 16.50 3.80 -5.88
CA LEU A 37 15.47 2.76 -5.91
C LEU A 37 15.17 2.34 -7.35
N PRO A 38 16.16 1.78 -8.08
CA PRO A 38 16.01 1.49 -9.52
C PRO A 38 14.88 0.48 -9.82
N ALA A 39 14.50 -0.36 -8.86
CA ALA A 39 13.35 -1.28 -8.98
C ALA A 39 12.03 -0.55 -9.28
N TYR A 40 11.90 0.71 -8.86
CA TYR A 40 10.68 1.50 -9.03
C TYR A 40 10.54 2.18 -10.39
N ARG A 41 11.50 1.99 -11.32
CA ARG A 41 11.51 2.67 -12.62
C ARG A 41 10.27 2.41 -13.47
N SER A 42 9.62 1.26 -13.29
CA SER A 42 8.40 0.84 -13.99
C SER A 42 7.12 0.99 -13.16
N TYR A 43 7.18 1.67 -12.02
CA TYR A 43 6.03 1.82 -11.11
C TYR A 43 5.27 3.12 -11.39
N GLY A 44 3.97 3.07 -11.15
CA GLY A 44 3.12 4.25 -10.95
C GLY A 44 2.82 4.46 -9.47
N PHE A 45 2.45 5.67 -9.08
CA PHE A 45 2.31 6.06 -7.67
C PHE A 45 0.97 6.77 -7.43
N ALA A 46 0.21 6.27 -6.48
CA ALA A 46 -0.83 7.07 -5.83
C ALA A 46 -0.18 7.90 -4.73
N VAL A 47 -0.16 9.22 -4.90
CA VAL A 47 0.43 10.15 -3.95
C VAL A 47 -0.69 10.93 -3.31
N PHE A 48 -0.74 10.97 -1.99
CA PHE A 48 -1.78 11.69 -1.27
C PHE A 48 -1.23 12.35 -0.01
N LYS A 49 -1.91 13.41 0.42
CA LYS A 49 -1.60 14.15 1.64
C LYS A 49 -2.89 14.46 2.38
N LEU A 50 -2.85 14.29 3.70
CA LEU A 50 -3.95 14.70 4.57
C LEU A 50 -4.07 16.23 4.55
N LYS A 51 -5.29 16.73 4.41
CA LYS A 51 -5.59 18.16 4.44
C LYS A 51 -5.22 18.76 5.79
N SER A 52 -4.73 20.00 5.77
CA SER A 52 -4.45 20.73 7.01
C SER A 52 -5.72 20.91 7.83
N GLY A 53 -5.63 20.72 9.15
CA GLY A 53 -6.76 20.83 10.06
C GLY A 53 -7.73 19.64 10.09
N ALA A 54 -7.54 18.61 9.26
CA ALA A 54 -8.36 17.41 9.31
C ALA A 54 -8.06 16.59 10.59
N ALA A 55 -9.06 16.48 11.48
CA ALA A 55 -8.92 15.74 12.73
C ALA A 55 -9.24 14.23 12.58
N THR A 56 -9.99 13.85 11.54
CA THR A 56 -10.43 12.48 11.33
C THR A 56 -9.77 11.89 10.10
N ILE A 57 -8.97 10.85 10.29
CA ILE A 57 -8.36 10.08 9.21
C ILE A 57 -9.35 8.96 8.85
N HIS A 58 -9.68 8.84 7.57
CA HIS A 58 -10.47 7.72 7.07
C HIS A 58 -9.61 6.82 6.18
N PRO A 59 -9.95 5.53 6.02
CA PRO A 59 -9.28 4.64 5.08
C PRO A 59 -9.39 5.17 3.64
N MET A 60 -8.36 4.87 2.85
CA MET A 60 -8.40 5.00 1.39
C MET A 60 -8.24 3.63 0.77
N ALA A 61 -8.89 3.42 -0.36
CA ALA A 61 -8.71 2.25 -1.17
C ALA A 61 -8.47 2.66 -2.62
N PHE A 62 -7.66 1.87 -3.31
CA PHE A 62 -7.41 1.98 -4.73
C PHE A 62 -7.53 0.59 -5.33
N SER A 63 -8.04 0.51 -6.56
CA SER A 63 -8.14 -0.73 -7.30
C SER A 63 -7.49 -0.53 -8.66
N PHE A 64 -6.57 -1.41 -8.98
CA PHE A 64 -5.87 -1.43 -10.26
C PHE A 64 -5.47 -2.88 -10.60
N PRO A 65 -5.30 -3.21 -11.88
CA PRO A 65 -4.77 -4.50 -12.29
C PRO A 65 -3.37 -4.72 -11.70
N ARG A 66 -3.11 -5.92 -11.18
CA ARG A 66 -1.75 -6.28 -10.74
C ARG A 66 -0.84 -6.47 -11.95
N ALA A 67 0.35 -5.88 -11.89
CA ALA A 67 1.40 -6.11 -12.89
C ALA A 67 1.99 -7.52 -12.79
N GLU A 68 2.13 -8.04 -11.56
CA GLU A 68 2.60 -9.40 -11.27
C GLU A 68 1.48 -10.18 -10.56
N THR A 69 0.96 -11.24 -11.19
CA THR A 69 -0.17 -12.02 -10.67
C THR A 69 0.25 -13.22 -9.83
N SER A 70 1.53 -13.57 -9.82
CA SER A 70 2.07 -14.66 -8.99
C SER A 70 2.37 -14.24 -7.54
N SER A 71 2.16 -12.98 -7.17
CA SER A 71 2.35 -12.50 -5.80
C SER A 71 1.43 -11.34 -5.44
N LEU A 72 1.15 -11.20 -4.15
CA LEU A 72 0.60 -9.97 -3.58
C LEU A 72 1.75 -9.06 -3.15
N PHE A 73 1.71 -7.83 -3.66
CA PHE A 73 2.68 -6.79 -3.38
C PHE A 73 2.14 -5.82 -2.31
N PHE A 74 2.95 -5.58 -1.28
CA PHE A 74 2.72 -4.55 -0.28
C PHE A 74 3.84 -3.51 -0.38
N PRO A 75 3.53 -2.23 -0.71
CA PRO A 75 4.52 -1.17 -0.75
C PRO A 75 4.94 -0.82 0.68
N THR A 76 6.10 -1.31 1.10
CA THR A 76 6.60 -1.18 2.49
C THR A 76 7.99 -0.58 2.58
N VAL A 77 8.62 -0.20 1.45
CA VAL A 77 9.83 0.62 1.49
C VAL A 77 9.52 2.00 2.07
N HIS A 78 10.39 2.43 2.97
CA HIS A 78 10.37 3.72 3.62
C HIS A 78 11.39 4.67 3.00
N ILE A 79 10.96 5.90 2.72
CA ILE A 79 11.82 7.02 2.34
C ILE A 79 11.56 8.13 3.37
N HIS A 80 12.59 8.48 4.12
CA HIS A 80 12.53 9.57 5.11
C HIS A 80 13.70 10.51 4.87
N ASP A 81 13.48 11.81 5.09
CA ASP A 81 14.52 12.84 4.98
C ASP A 81 15.22 12.88 3.61
N GLY A 82 14.52 12.46 2.55
CA GLY A 82 15.07 12.35 1.18
C GLY A 82 16.06 11.19 1.00
N GLN A 83 16.22 10.33 2.00
CA GLN A 83 17.17 9.24 2.06
C GLN A 83 16.48 7.87 2.07
N VAL A 84 17.21 6.89 1.56
CA VAL A 84 16.81 5.48 1.55
C VAL A 84 17.82 4.75 2.42
N HIS A 85 17.40 4.36 3.61
CA HIS A 85 18.26 3.65 4.55
C HIS A 85 18.17 2.13 4.29
N PRO A 86 19.24 1.34 4.53
CA PRO A 86 19.18 -0.12 4.39
C PRO A 86 18.22 -0.80 5.37
N LYS A 87 17.95 -0.14 6.52
CA LYS A 87 16.99 -0.57 7.53
C LYS A 87 16.07 0.59 7.89
N ALA A 88 14.82 0.28 8.24
CA ALA A 88 13.83 1.25 8.71
C ALA A 88 13.08 0.69 9.93
N GLU A 89 12.46 1.57 10.71
CA GLU A 89 11.51 1.16 11.74
C GLU A 89 10.16 0.84 11.09
N PHE A 90 9.61 -0.31 11.41
CA PHE A 90 8.29 -0.75 10.94
C PHE A 90 7.33 -0.79 12.13
N ASP A 91 6.10 -0.33 11.90
CA ASP A 91 4.95 -0.51 12.79
C ASP A 91 3.70 -0.71 11.91
N HIS A 92 3.75 -1.75 11.08
CA HIS A 92 2.73 -2.01 10.07
C HIS A 92 1.99 -3.29 10.38
N THR A 93 0.69 -3.28 10.13
CA THR A 93 -0.11 -4.50 10.07
C THR A 93 -0.62 -4.67 8.65
N LEU A 94 -0.20 -5.77 8.02
CA LEU A 94 -0.61 -6.12 6.66
C LEU A 94 -1.83 -7.04 6.73
N TYR A 95 -2.77 -6.86 5.81
CA TYR A 95 -3.97 -7.69 5.68
C TYR A 95 -4.14 -8.19 4.24
N CYS A 96 -4.63 -9.41 4.06
CA CYS A 96 -5.05 -9.94 2.76
C CYS A 96 -6.17 -10.97 2.88
N GLN A 97 -6.78 -11.31 1.74
CA GLN A 97 -7.65 -12.48 1.57
C GLN A 97 -7.10 -13.31 0.41
N SER A 98 -7.23 -14.64 0.48
CA SER A 98 -6.95 -15.55 -0.63
C SER A 98 -8.22 -15.75 -1.48
N GLY A 99 -8.09 -15.51 -2.78
CA GLY A 99 -9.16 -15.78 -3.75
C GLY A 99 -9.40 -17.29 -3.95
N ALA A 100 -10.51 -17.65 -4.61
CA ALA A 100 -10.81 -19.06 -4.92
C ALA A 100 -9.68 -19.73 -5.72
N ASP A 101 -9.10 -18.97 -6.65
CA ASP A 101 -8.04 -19.42 -7.55
C ASP A 101 -6.68 -18.84 -7.15
N GLU A 102 -6.49 -18.38 -5.91
CA GLU A 102 -5.23 -17.78 -5.44
C GLU A 102 -4.82 -18.39 -4.12
N GLU A 103 -4.02 -19.46 -4.18
CA GLU A 103 -3.40 -20.04 -3.00
C GLU A 103 -2.11 -19.30 -2.67
N PHE A 104 -2.01 -18.73 -1.47
CA PHE A 104 -0.81 -18.03 -1.00
C PHE A 104 -0.10 -18.80 0.10
N ALA A 105 1.22 -18.62 0.22
CA ALA A 105 2.01 -19.17 1.31
C ALA A 105 1.73 -18.43 2.64
N LEU A 106 0.60 -18.75 3.27
CA LEU A 106 0.07 -18.06 4.46
C LEU A 106 0.62 -18.59 5.79
N ASN A 107 1.63 -19.45 5.78
CA ASN A 107 2.21 -20.09 6.98
C ASN A 107 2.79 -19.11 8.03
N ARG A 108 2.98 -17.84 7.68
CA ARG A 108 3.43 -16.76 8.60
C ARG A 108 2.38 -15.69 8.83
N TRP A 109 1.12 -15.98 8.51
CA TRP A 109 0.00 -15.09 8.66
C TRP A 109 -0.98 -15.68 9.66
N THR A 110 -1.57 -14.81 10.47
CA THR A 110 -2.63 -15.19 11.40
C THR A 110 -3.97 -15.07 10.67
N GLU A 111 -4.67 -16.20 10.57
CA GLU A 111 -6.03 -16.25 10.02
C GLU A 111 -7.05 -15.73 11.04
N SER A 112 -8.11 -15.05 10.57
CA SER A 112 -9.24 -14.67 11.40
C SER A 112 -10.02 -15.89 11.88
N GLU A 113 -10.67 -15.82 13.05
CA GLU A 113 -11.46 -16.96 13.57
C GLU A 113 -12.76 -17.22 12.80
N ARG A 114 -13.29 -16.19 12.14
CA ARG A 114 -14.55 -16.21 11.39
C ARG A 114 -14.36 -15.56 10.02
N PRO A 115 -15.32 -15.72 9.07
CA PRO A 115 -15.36 -14.95 7.84
C PRO A 115 -15.49 -13.44 8.08
N ALA A 116 -15.08 -12.64 7.10
CA ALA A 116 -15.02 -11.19 7.20
C ALA A 116 -16.38 -10.54 7.48
N ASN A 117 -17.49 -11.10 6.97
CA ASN A 117 -18.84 -10.60 7.23
C ASN A 117 -19.23 -10.59 8.72
N ALA A 118 -18.52 -11.34 9.56
CA ALA A 118 -18.78 -11.43 10.99
C ALA A 118 -18.19 -10.27 11.81
N PHE A 119 -17.32 -9.44 11.21
CA PHE A 119 -16.63 -8.33 11.91
C PHE A 119 -16.27 -7.12 11.02
N VAL A 120 -16.33 -7.24 9.69
CA VAL A 120 -16.15 -6.13 8.75
C VAL A 120 -17.52 -5.65 8.27
N ALA A 121 -17.70 -4.33 8.19
CA ALA A 121 -18.90 -3.74 7.60
C ALA A 121 -18.88 -3.87 6.06
N ILE A 122 -19.16 -5.07 5.53
CA ILE A 122 -19.04 -5.42 4.09
C ILE A 122 -19.79 -4.44 3.18
N GLY A 123 -20.98 -3.97 3.58
CA GLY A 123 -21.73 -2.97 2.79
C GLY A 123 -20.98 -1.65 2.58
N LYS A 124 -19.91 -1.36 3.33
CA LYS A 124 -19.04 -0.18 3.19
C LYS A 124 -17.75 -0.43 2.42
N THR A 125 -17.45 -1.68 2.04
CA THR A 125 -16.18 -2.04 1.39
C THR A 125 -16.24 -1.92 -0.13
N ASN A 126 -17.41 -1.66 -0.72
CA ASN A 126 -17.62 -1.58 -2.17
C ASN A 126 -17.08 -2.82 -2.91
N GLY A 127 -17.22 -4.01 -2.31
CA GLY A 127 -16.76 -5.28 -2.89
C GLY A 127 -15.26 -5.54 -2.81
N LEU A 128 -14.48 -4.67 -2.15
CA LEU A 128 -13.03 -4.87 -1.97
C LEU A 128 -12.69 -5.97 -0.96
N VAL A 129 -13.65 -6.31 -0.10
CA VAL A 129 -13.51 -7.39 0.89
C VAL A 129 -14.59 -8.41 0.60
N ASP A 130 -14.19 -9.66 0.40
CA ASP A 130 -15.09 -10.79 0.29
C ASP A 130 -15.60 -11.19 1.68
N GLY A 131 -16.89 -10.96 1.93
CA GLY A 131 -17.52 -11.21 3.22
C GLY A 131 -17.52 -12.69 3.64
N GLU A 132 -17.52 -13.60 2.67
CA GLU A 132 -17.66 -15.03 2.92
C GLU A 132 -16.31 -15.73 3.19
N ARG A 133 -15.21 -14.96 3.16
CA ARG A 133 -13.85 -15.47 3.34
C ARG A 133 -13.21 -14.96 4.62
N HIS A 134 -12.23 -15.71 5.09
CA HIS A 134 -11.37 -15.28 6.19
C HIS A 134 -10.42 -14.16 5.73
N CYS A 135 -9.88 -13.44 6.70
CA CYS A 135 -8.81 -12.47 6.52
C CYS A 135 -7.53 -13.00 7.14
N TYR A 136 -6.39 -12.65 6.54
CA TYR A 136 -5.07 -13.00 7.04
C TYR A 136 -4.31 -11.75 7.42
N MET A 137 -3.66 -11.77 8.58
CA MET A 137 -2.91 -10.65 9.12
C MET A 137 -1.44 -11.00 9.34
N ARG A 138 -0.55 -10.05 9.06
CA ARG A 138 0.87 -10.15 9.43
C ARG A 138 1.39 -8.82 9.95
N GLY A 139 1.98 -8.84 11.14
CA GLY A 139 2.71 -7.70 11.70
C GLY A 139 4.13 -7.57 11.13
N LEU A 140 4.55 -6.33 10.88
CA LEU A 140 5.95 -5.94 10.64
C LEU A 140 6.31 -4.91 11.72
N GLN A 141 7.17 -5.30 12.67
CA GLN A 141 7.50 -4.47 13.83
C GLN A 141 9.02 -4.37 14.05
N GLY A 142 9.46 -3.17 14.42
CA GLY A 142 10.84 -2.84 14.78
C GLY A 142 11.75 -2.61 13.57
N LYS A 143 13.06 -2.64 13.83
CA LYS A 143 14.09 -2.30 12.85
C LYS A 143 14.36 -3.43 11.85
N LEU A 144 13.70 -3.39 10.71
CA LEU A 144 13.78 -4.40 9.64
C LEU A 144 14.57 -3.92 8.42
N ALA A 145 14.89 -4.82 7.50
CA ALA A 145 15.41 -4.45 6.19
C ALA A 145 14.38 -3.59 5.45
N ASN A 146 14.84 -2.50 4.85
CA ASN A 146 13.96 -1.55 4.17
C ASN A 146 13.62 -2.05 2.76
N LEU A 147 12.70 -3.01 2.70
CA LEU A 147 12.29 -3.70 1.47
C LEU A 147 10.77 -3.77 1.41
N ASP A 148 10.25 -3.90 0.18
CA ASP A 148 8.84 -4.22 -0.02
C ASP A 148 8.53 -5.64 0.41
N THR A 149 7.28 -5.85 0.81
CA THR A 149 6.80 -7.17 1.24
C THR A 149 6.04 -7.83 0.11
N PHE A 150 6.40 -9.08 -0.19
CA PHE A 150 5.73 -9.90 -1.17
C PHE A 150 5.19 -11.17 -0.51
N LEU A 151 3.96 -11.51 -0.82
CA LEU A 151 3.35 -12.80 -0.49
C LEU A 151 3.21 -13.61 -1.77
N LYS A 152 3.98 -14.71 -1.87
CA LYS A 152 4.02 -15.55 -3.06
C LYS A 152 2.82 -16.50 -3.12
N ARG A 153 2.31 -16.69 -4.33
CA ARG A 153 1.38 -17.77 -4.65
C ARG A 153 2.09 -19.12 -4.55
N VAL A 154 1.37 -20.17 -4.15
CA VAL A 154 1.82 -21.57 -4.15
C VAL A 154 1.20 -22.35 -5.31
#